data_AF-A0A923J4H3-F1
#
_entry.id   AF-A0A923J4H3-F1
#
_cell.length_a   1.000
_cell.length_b   1.000
_cell.length_c   1.000
_cell.angle_alpha   90.00
_cell.angle_beta   90.00
_cell.angle_gamma   90.00
#
_symmetry.space_group_name_H-M   'P 1'
#
loop_
_entity.id
_entity.type
_entity.pdbx_description
1 polymer ?
#
loop_
_entity_poly.entity_id
_entity_poly.type
_entity_poly.pdbx_seq_one_letter_code
_entity_poly.pdbx_strand_id
1 'polypeptide(L)'
;MTPYELAKLIHMELSPIAPRLSAAINRALVDIGEGSALVGLGPGTHENDNVSFQESETINAKASEAEGALAKIHEMMWKLEEHSSWNVIIDKKPGNRGKPIELLYTLVRMKGAL
;
A
#
# COMPACT_ATOMS: atom_id res chain seq x y z
N MET A 1 13.84 -1.42 10.01
CA MET A 1 12.44 -1.45 10.47
C MET A 1 11.90 -2.84 10.15
N THR A 2 11.19 -3.47 11.08
CA THR A 2 10.55 -4.78 10.80
C THR A 2 9.29 -4.59 9.93
N PRO A 3 8.81 -5.62 9.22
CA PRO A 3 7.56 -5.54 8.47
C PRO A 3 6.36 -5.09 9.33
N TYR A 4 6.31 -5.53 10.59
CA TYR A 4 5.28 -5.13 11.55
C TYR A 4 5.39 -3.66 11.98
N GLU A 5 6.61 -3.16 12.23
CA GLU A 5 6.85 -1.75 12.55
C GLU A 5 6.46 -0.85 11.38
N LEU A 6 6.77 -1.26 10.15
CA LEU A 6 6.42 -0.55 8.93
C LEU A 6 4.90 -0.55 8.70
N ALA A 7 4.26 -1.72 8.84
CA ALA A 7 2.81 -1.84 8.74
C ALA A 7 2.09 -0.96 9.78
N LYS A 8 2.60 -0.91 11.01
CA LYS A 8 2.06 -0.04 12.07
C LYS A 8 2.20 1.44 11.72
N LEU A 9 3.36 1.87 11.24
CA LEU A 9 3.60 3.26 10.82
C LEU A 9 2.64 3.64 9.69
N ILE A 10 2.58 2.84 8.62
CA ILE A 10 1.70 3.10 7.47
C ILE A 10 0.23 3.09 7.90
N HIS A 11 -0.16 2.21 8.82
CA HIS A 11 -1.53 2.18 9.34
C HIS A 11 -1.90 3.44 10.11
N MET A 12 -1.04 3.91 11.01
CA MET A 12 -1.29 5.14 11.76
C MET A 12 -1.48 6.36 10.83
N GLU A 13 -0.72 6.41 9.74
CA GLU A 13 -0.71 7.56 8.84
C GLU A 13 -1.80 7.50 7.74
N LEU A 14 -2.08 6.31 7.20
CA LEU A 14 -3.01 6.15 6.08
C LEU A 14 -4.43 5.75 6.49
N SER A 15 -4.64 5.07 7.63
CA SER A 15 -5.99 4.63 8.00
C SER A 15 -7.04 5.76 8.08
N PRO A 16 -6.71 7.01 8.47
CA PRO A 16 -7.68 8.10 8.48
C PRO A 16 -8.02 8.65 7.08
N ILE A 17 -7.22 8.32 6.06
CA ILE A 17 -7.26 8.96 4.73
C ILE A 17 -7.65 7.93 3.65
N ALA A 18 -6.98 6.79 3.64
CA ALA A 18 -7.10 5.70 2.69
C ALA A 18 -7.08 4.34 3.45
N PRO A 19 -8.14 4.03 4.22
CA PRO A 19 -8.21 2.82 5.03
C PRO A 19 -8.07 1.52 4.23
N ARG A 20 -8.53 1.45 2.98
CA ARG A 20 -8.37 0.23 2.16
C ARG A 20 -6.94 0.07 1.69
N LEU A 21 -6.29 1.14 1.24
CA LEU A 21 -4.85 1.11 0.93
C LEU A 21 -4.03 0.70 2.15
N SER A 22 -4.35 1.24 3.33
CA SER A 22 -3.70 0.86 4.59
C SER A 22 -3.84 -0.65 4.87
N ALA A 23 -5.04 -1.19 4.73
CA ALA A 23 -5.30 -2.61 4.94
C ALA A 23 -4.58 -3.49 3.89
N ALA A 24 -4.57 -3.06 2.63
CA ALA A 24 -3.88 -3.75 1.54
C ALA A 24 -2.36 -3.86 1.78
N ILE A 25 -1.74 -2.78 2.24
CA ILE A 25 -0.30 -2.77 2.58
C ILE A 25 -0.03 -3.63 3.82
N ASN A 26 -0.89 -3.56 4.83
CA ASN A 26 -0.75 -4.41 6.01
C ASN A 26 -0.80 -5.89 5.63
N ARG A 27 -1.77 -6.28 4.79
CA ARG A 27 -1.86 -7.62 4.22
C ARG A 27 -0.60 -7.98 3.42
N ALA A 28 -0.08 -7.07 2.61
CA ALA A 28 1.15 -7.30 1.85
C ALA A 28 2.37 -7.52 2.75
N LEU A 29 2.54 -6.75 3.81
CA LEU A 29 3.72 -6.86 4.68
C LEU A 29 3.63 -8.03 5.67
N VAL A 30 2.45 -8.26 6.24
CA VAL A 30 2.26 -9.18 7.37
C VAL A 30 1.76 -10.54 6.90
N ASP A 31 0.77 -10.56 6.00
CA ASP A 31 0.12 -11.80 5.58
C ASP A 31 0.75 -12.39 4.32
N ILE A 32 1.43 -11.58 3.50
CA ILE A 32 1.97 -11.97 2.19
C ILE A 32 3.40 -11.46 2.01
N GLY A 33 4.38 -11.92 2.78
CA GLY A 33 5.77 -11.61 2.45
C GLY A 33 6.75 -11.71 3.57
N GLU A 34 7.46 -10.62 3.82
CA GLU A 34 8.54 -10.62 4.80
C GLU A 34 8.00 -10.95 6.22
N GLY A 35 6.76 -10.58 6.53
CA GLY A 35 6.09 -10.97 7.77
C GLY A 35 5.48 -12.39 7.75
N SER A 36 5.11 -12.91 6.57
CA SER A 36 4.44 -14.21 6.43
C SER A 36 5.40 -15.40 6.43
N ALA A 37 6.71 -15.15 6.20
CA ALA A 37 7.77 -16.14 6.34
C ALA A 37 7.75 -16.82 7.72
N LEU A 38 7.20 -16.14 8.72
CA LEU A 38 7.03 -16.65 10.09
C LEU A 38 5.81 -17.57 10.28
N VAL A 39 4.85 -17.59 9.35
CA VAL A 39 3.56 -18.30 9.48
C VAL A 39 3.27 -19.32 8.37
N GLY A 40 4.02 -19.34 7.27
CA GLY A 40 4.01 -20.48 6.31
C GLY A 40 2.64 -20.81 5.71
N LEU A 41 1.85 -19.80 5.37
CA LEU A 41 0.43 -19.95 5.00
C LEU A 41 0.18 -20.13 3.49
N GLY A 42 0.75 -21.18 2.91
CA GLY A 42 0.30 -21.72 1.61
C GLY A 42 0.87 -21.05 0.34
N PRO A 43 0.48 -21.54 -0.86
CA PRO A 43 1.02 -21.08 -2.13
C PRO A 43 0.68 -19.60 -2.40
N GLY A 44 1.66 -18.79 -2.80
CA GLY A 44 1.46 -17.36 -3.11
C GLY A 44 1.62 -16.43 -1.91
N THR A 45 1.91 -16.95 -0.71
CA THR A 45 2.16 -16.14 0.49
C THR A 45 3.62 -16.18 0.92
N HIS A 46 4.49 -16.93 0.26
CA HIS A 46 5.90 -16.99 0.65
C HIS A 46 6.62 -15.71 0.20
N GLU A 47 7.63 -15.25 0.94
CA GLU A 47 8.49 -14.11 0.55
C GLU A 47 9.13 -14.24 -0.85
N ASN A 48 9.16 -15.45 -1.42
CA ASN A 48 9.80 -15.76 -2.70
C ASN A 48 8.85 -15.76 -3.89
N ASP A 49 7.55 -15.63 -3.64
CA ASP A 49 6.55 -15.64 -4.69
C ASP A 49 6.44 -14.27 -5.35
N ASN A 50 6.31 -14.27 -6.68
CA ASN A 50 5.84 -13.11 -7.43
C ASN A 50 4.37 -12.89 -7.11
N VAL A 51 4.06 -11.75 -6.50
CA VAL A 51 2.70 -11.41 -6.11
C VAL A 51 2.35 -10.04 -6.65
N SER A 52 1.19 -9.96 -7.28
CA SER A 52 0.60 -8.70 -7.68
C SER A 52 -0.89 -8.73 -7.43
N PHE A 53 -1.43 -7.64 -6.88
CA PHE A 53 -2.87 -7.47 -6.78
C PHE A 53 -3.23 -6.00 -6.91
N GLN A 54 -4.40 -5.76 -7.50
CA GLN A 54 -4.91 -4.44 -7.81
C GLN A 54 -6.18 -4.19 -7.02
N GLU A 55 -6.28 -3.00 -6.43
CA GLU A 55 -7.43 -2.56 -5.68
C GLU A 55 -7.74 -1.09 -5.96
N SER A 56 -8.89 -0.64 -5.47
CA SER A 56 -9.32 0.74 -5.63
C SER A 56 -10.03 1.25 -4.39
N GLU A 57 -9.83 2.54 -4.12
CA GLU A 57 -10.45 3.25 -3.02
C GLU A 57 -10.91 4.64 -3.46
N THR A 58 -12.05 5.06 -2.93
CA THR A 58 -12.55 6.42 -3.10
C THR A 58 -12.23 7.23 -1.84
N ILE A 59 -11.42 8.27 -1.98
CA ILE A 59 -11.05 9.17 -0.88
C ILE A 59 -11.98 10.38 -0.92
N ASN A 60 -12.81 10.51 0.10
CA ASN A 60 -13.71 11.65 0.30
C ASN A 60 -12.98 12.78 1.05
N ALA A 61 -11.98 13.38 0.42
CA ALA A 61 -11.29 14.55 0.97
C ALA A 61 -11.97 15.85 0.50
N LYS A 62 -12.05 16.86 1.37
CA LYS A 62 -12.39 18.22 0.92
C LYS A 62 -11.32 18.71 -0.05
N ALA A 63 -11.67 19.65 -0.93
CA ALA A 63 -10.72 20.20 -1.90
C ALA A 63 -9.43 20.77 -1.24
N SER A 64 -9.54 21.32 -0.02
CA SER A 64 -8.41 21.83 0.76
C SER A 64 -7.56 20.74 1.43
N GLU A 65 -8.07 19.52 1.58
CA GLU A 65 -7.43 18.39 2.26
C GLU A 65 -6.85 17.37 1.26
N ALA A 66 -7.36 17.40 0.01
CA ALA A 66 -6.98 16.50 -1.07
C ALA A 66 -5.48 16.47 -1.37
N GLU A 67 -4.83 17.63 -1.43
CA GLU A 67 -3.38 17.71 -1.70
C GLU A 67 -2.55 17.13 -0.55
N GLY A 68 -2.94 17.44 0.70
CA GLY A 68 -2.29 16.88 1.89
C GLY A 68 -2.46 15.37 2.01
N ALA A 69 -3.65 14.86 1.69
CA ALA A 69 -3.93 13.43 1.63
C ALA A 69 -3.04 12.70 0.61
N LEU A 70 -2.91 13.26 -0.61
CA LEU A 70 -2.06 12.68 -1.64
C LEU A 70 -0.58 12.74 -1.27
N ALA A 71 -0.10 13.84 -0.70
CA ALA A 71 1.27 13.96 -0.23
C ALA A 71 1.60 12.89 0.84
N LYS A 72 0.67 12.67 1.78
CA LYS A 72 0.78 11.64 2.81
C LYS A 72 0.85 10.22 2.22
N ILE A 73 0.00 9.94 1.25
CA ILE A 73 0.00 8.65 0.53
C ILE A 73 1.35 8.44 -0.16
N HIS A 74 1.83 9.43 -0.92
CA HIS A 74 3.14 9.33 -1.59
C HIS A 74 4.30 9.15 -0.61
N GLU A 75 4.31 9.87 0.52
CA GLU A 75 5.33 9.70 1.57
C GLU A 75 5.34 8.26 2.11
N MET A 76 4.17 7.68 2.37
CA MET A 76 4.09 6.31 2.88
C MET A 76 4.45 5.26 1.83
N MET A 77 4.17 5.50 0.55
CA MET A 77 4.61 4.58 -0.52
C MET A 77 6.14 4.59 -0.62
N TRP A 78 6.76 5.77 -0.51
CA TRP A 78 8.22 5.87 -0.47
C TRP A 78 8.82 5.08 0.70
N LYS A 79 8.26 5.21 1.91
CA LYS A 79 8.71 4.43 3.07
C LYS A 79 8.50 2.93 2.90
N LEU A 80 7.44 2.52 2.22
CA LEU A 80 7.19 1.12 1.91
C LEU A 80 8.29 0.57 0.99
N GLU A 81 8.60 1.28 -0.09
CA GLU A 81 9.63 0.88 -1.06
C GLU A 81 11.06 0.92 -0.47
N GLU A 82 11.32 1.85 0.45
CA GLU A 82 12.62 1.95 1.14
C GLU A 82 12.88 0.80 2.13
N HIS A 83 11.82 0.21 2.68
CA HIS A 83 11.90 -0.75 3.77
C HIS A 83 11.32 -2.13 3.46
N SER A 84 10.85 -2.36 2.23
CA SER A 84 10.30 -3.66 1.80
C SER A 84 10.59 -3.93 0.33
N SER A 85 10.33 -5.16 -0.10
CA SER A 85 10.40 -5.55 -1.52
C SER A 85 9.14 -5.20 -2.33
N TRP A 86 8.15 -4.60 -1.68
CA TRP A 86 6.89 -4.20 -2.30
C TRP A 86 7.02 -2.84 -2.99
N ASN A 87 6.50 -2.78 -4.21
CA ASN A 87 6.32 -1.54 -4.96
C ASN A 87 4.82 -1.25 -5.07
N VAL A 88 4.46 0.04 -5.12
CA VAL A 88 3.06 0.45 -5.28
C VAL A 88 2.91 1.38 -6.47
N ILE A 89 2.19 0.90 -7.48
CA ILE A 89 1.84 1.70 -8.65
C ILE A 89 0.50 2.37 -8.36
N ILE A 90 0.50 3.70 -8.31
CA ILE A 90 -0.72 4.50 -8.09
C ILE A 90 -1.17 5.10 -9.41
N ASP A 91 -2.34 4.68 -9.87
CA ASP A 91 -3.11 5.34 -10.91
C ASP A 91 -4.18 6.22 -10.27
N LYS A 92 -4.09 7.52 -10.52
CA LYS A 92 -5.14 8.47 -10.15
C LYS A 92 -5.92 8.87 -11.39
N LYS A 93 -7.24 8.76 -11.33
CA LYS A 93 -8.05 9.56 -12.27
C LYS A 93 -8.00 11.00 -11.81
N PRO A 94 -7.85 11.98 -12.73
CA PRO A 94 -7.92 13.39 -12.36
C PRO A 94 -9.29 13.67 -11.75
N GLY A 95 -9.35 13.80 -10.43
CA GLY A 95 -10.53 14.28 -9.74
C GLY A 95 -10.73 15.75 -10.09
N ASN A 96 -11.90 16.11 -10.61
CA ASN A 96 -12.28 17.52 -10.69
C ASN A 96 -12.25 18.12 -9.29
N ARG A 97 -11.81 19.38 -9.13
CA ARG A 97 -11.85 20.10 -7.84
C ARG A 97 -13.22 19.90 -7.17
N GLY A 98 -13.21 19.38 -5.93
CA GLY A 98 -14.43 19.13 -5.16
C GLY A 98 -15.12 17.78 -5.40
N LYS A 99 -14.54 16.89 -6.23
CA LYS A 99 -14.99 15.50 -6.34
C LYS A 99 -14.10 14.56 -5.51
N PRO A 100 -14.66 13.42 -5.04
CA PRO A 100 -13.86 12.36 -4.43
C PRO A 100 -12.72 11.92 -5.35
N ILE A 101 -11.58 11.57 -4.75
CA ILE A 101 -10.42 11.05 -5.48
C ILE A 101 -10.63 9.54 -5.67
N GLU A 102 -10.64 9.07 -6.90
CA GLU A 102 -10.52 7.64 -7.20
C GLU A 102 -9.04 7.26 -7.22
N LEU A 103 -8.62 6.49 -6.22
CA LEU A 103 -7.30 5.91 -6.11
C LEU A 103 -7.37 4.47 -6.63
N LEU A 104 -6.68 4.20 -7.73
CA LEU A 104 -6.43 2.85 -8.22
C LEU A 104 -4.98 2.52 -7.90
N TYR A 105 -4.74 1.38 -7.26
CA TYR A 105 -3.38 1.01 -6.87
C TYR A 105 -3.12 -0.46 -7.12
N THR A 106 -1.88 -0.75 -7.52
CA THR A 106 -1.39 -2.12 -7.71
C THR A 106 -0.19 -2.31 -6.80
N LEU A 107 -0.30 -3.24 -5.85
CA LEU A 107 0.83 -3.71 -5.07
C LEU A 107 1.52 -4.82 -5.84
N VAL A 108 2.84 -4.69 -6.01
CA VAL A 108 3.64 -5.63 -6.76
C VAL A 108 4.90 -5.97 -5.98
N ARG A 109 5.15 -7.25 -5.82
CA ARG A 109 6.45 -7.79 -5.42
C ARG A 109 6.91 -8.76 -6.50
N MET A 110 7.99 -8.40 -7.18
CA MET A 110 8.68 -9.27 -8.12
C MET A 110 9.97 -9.72 -7.48
N LYS A 111 10.16 -11.03 -7.31
CA LYS A 111 11.50 -11.56 -7.09
C LYS A 111 12.12 -11.80 -8.47
N GLY A 112 13.29 -11.21 -8.68
CA GLY A 112 14.02 -11.30 -9.94
C GLY A 112 14.23 -12.76 -10.36
N ALA A 113 13.91 -13.05 -11.61
CA ALA A 113 14.62 -14.07 -12.35
C ALA A 113 16.12 -13.74 -12.27
N LEU A 114 16.85 -14.55 -11.52
CA LEU A 114 18.28 -14.74 -11.67
C LEU A 114 18.50 -16.21 -12.00
#